data_AF-A0A9X0CWD5-F1
#
_entry.id   AF-A0A9X0CWD5-F1
#
_cell.length_a   1.000
_cell.length_b   1.000
_cell.length_c   1.000
_cell.angle_alpha   90.00
_cell.angle_beta   90.00
_cell.angle_gamma   90.00
#
_symmetry.space_group_name_H-M   'P 1'
#
loop_
_entity.id
_entity.type
_entity.pdbx_description
1 polymer ?
#
loop_
_entity_poly.entity_id
_entity_poly.type
_entity_poly.pdbx_seq_one_letter_code
_entity_poly.pdbx_strand_id
1 'polypeptide(L)'
;MVTLGITNLIVIGGDGSLTGANLFRQEWQGLLEELVQSGAISEKMAKENNSLNIVGMVGSIDNDFCGTDMTIGADTALHRIFEAVDAITTTASSHQRTFVLEVMGRHCGYLALVAGLGAGADYVFIPEWPVQEGWEETMCNQSEKSQG
;
A
#
# COMPACT_ATOMS: atom_id res chain seq x y z
N MET A 1 -20.37 -4.95 -18.60
CA MET A 1 -20.11 -6.30 -18.07
C MET A 1 -21.20 -7.27 -18.49
N VAL A 2 -22.46 -7.07 -18.07
CA VAL A 2 -23.58 -7.98 -18.38
C VAL A 2 -23.80 -8.19 -19.88
N THR A 3 -23.81 -7.12 -20.68
CA THR A 3 -23.98 -7.20 -22.15
C THR A 3 -22.84 -7.93 -22.86
N LEU A 4 -21.69 -8.06 -22.20
CA LEU A 4 -20.52 -8.77 -22.72
C LEU A 4 -20.37 -10.17 -22.07
N GLY A 5 -21.31 -10.60 -21.23
CA GLY A 5 -21.24 -11.88 -20.51
C GLY A 5 -20.09 -11.98 -19.51
N ILE A 6 -19.57 -10.85 -19.02
CA ILE A 6 -18.45 -10.82 -18.08
C ILE A 6 -18.99 -10.93 -16.66
N THR A 7 -18.83 -12.10 -16.05
CA THR A 7 -19.20 -12.42 -14.65
C THR A 7 -17.99 -12.79 -13.79
N ASN A 8 -16.79 -12.77 -14.34
CA ASN A 8 -15.55 -13.04 -13.63
C ASN A 8 -14.69 -11.77 -13.68
N LEU A 9 -14.39 -11.20 -12.52
CA LEU A 9 -13.65 -9.96 -12.38
C LEU A 9 -12.40 -10.21 -11.54
N ILE A 10 -11.24 -9.81 -12.07
CA ILE A 10 -10.00 -9.74 -11.31
C ILE A 10 -9.76 -8.28 -10.97
N VAL A 11 -9.57 -7.99 -9.68
CA VAL A 11 -9.30 -6.63 -9.19
C VAL A 11 -7.89 -6.61 -8.59
N ILE A 12 -7.07 -5.70 -9.09
CA ILE A 12 -5.71 -5.47 -8.60
C ILE A 12 -5.66 -4.08 -7.99
N GLY A 13 -5.32 -3.97 -6.72
CA GLY A 13 -5.21 -2.67 -6.04
C GLY A 13 -5.06 -2.79 -4.53
N GLY A 14 -5.16 -1.65 -3.86
CA GLY A 14 -5.10 -1.58 -2.40
C GLY A 14 -6.41 -1.94 -1.69
N ASP A 15 -6.44 -1.68 -0.40
CA ASP A 15 -7.56 -1.92 0.52
C ASP A 15 -8.91 -1.38 0.00
N GLY A 16 -8.95 -0.13 -0.47
CA GLY A 16 -10.16 0.53 -0.95
C GLY A 16 -10.70 -0.10 -2.22
N SER A 17 -9.82 -0.49 -3.15
CA SER A 17 -10.22 -1.17 -4.39
C SER A 17 -10.84 -2.54 -4.11
N LEU A 18 -10.23 -3.32 -3.21
CA LEU A 18 -10.73 -4.65 -2.84
C LEU A 18 -12.02 -4.58 -2.02
N THR A 19 -12.13 -3.59 -1.12
CA THR A 19 -13.35 -3.32 -0.36
C THR A 19 -14.50 -2.93 -1.30
N GLY A 20 -14.25 -2.03 -2.26
CA GLY A 20 -15.24 -1.63 -3.26
C GLY A 20 -15.66 -2.79 -4.16
N ALA A 21 -14.73 -3.66 -4.54
CA ALA A 21 -15.04 -4.87 -5.30
C ALA A 21 -15.93 -5.84 -4.51
N ASN A 22 -15.64 -6.04 -3.22
CA ASN A 22 -16.45 -6.88 -2.36
C ASN A 22 -17.88 -6.31 -2.19
N LEU A 23 -18.01 -5.00 -1.99
CA LEU A 23 -19.32 -4.34 -1.93
C LEU A 23 -20.08 -4.51 -3.25
N PHE A 24 -19.42 -4.26 -4.38
CA PHE A 24 -20.02 -4.44 -5.71
C PHE A 24 -20.54 -5.86 -5.95
N ARG A 25 -19.83 -6.88 -5.46
CA ARG A 25 -20.32 -8.28 -5.50
C ARG A 25 -21.56 -8.50 -4.64
N GLN A 26 -21.62 -7.90 -3.46
CA GLN A 26 -22.77 -8.02 -2.56
C GLN A 26 -24.01 -7.34 -3.15
N GLU A 27 -23.83 -6.20 -3.79
CA GLU A 27 -24.90 -5.41 -4.40
C GLU A 27 -25.31 -5.90 -5.80
N TRP A 28 -24.57 -6.85 -6.38
CA TRP A 28 -24.72 -7.28 -7.78
C TRP A 28 -26.16 -7.64 -8.18
N GLN A 29 -26.90 -8.36 -7.32
CA GLN A 29 -28.27 -8.75 -7.64
C GLN A 29 -29.22 -7.54 -7.71
N GLY A 30 -29.12 -6.59 -6.77
CA GLY A 30 -29.91 -5.36 -6.79
C GLY A 30 -29.60 -4.53 -8.04
N LEU A 31 -28.33 -4.44 -8.41
CA LEU A 31 -27.91 -3.75 -9.64
C LEU A 31 -28.49 -4.40 -10.90
N LEU A 32 -28.55 -5.73 -10.96
CA LEU A 32 -29.20 -6.44 -12.08
C LEU A 32 -30.70 -6.15 -12.15
N GLU A 33 -31.40 -6.09 -11.01
CA GLU A 33 -32.82 -5.77 -10.95
C GLU A 33 -33.10 -4.35 -11.45
N GLU A 34 -32.32 -3.36 -11.02
CA GLU A 34 -32.42 -1.98 -11.50
C GLU A 34 -32.15 -1.85 -13.01
N LEU A 35 -31.17 -2.61 -13.53
CA LEU A 35 -30.87 -2.65 -14.97
C LEU A 35 -32.00 -3.27 -15.80
N VAL A 36 -32.72 -4.26 -15.25
CA VAL A 36 -33.92 -4.82 -15.90
C VAL A 36 -35.06 -3.81 -15.86
N GLN A 37 -35.31 -3.16 -14.73
CA GLN A 37 -36.39 -2.18 -14.57
C GLN A 37 -36.21 -0.96 -15.48
N SER A 38 -34.97 -0.52 -15.68
CA SER A 38 -34.63 0.58 -16.60
C SER A 38 -34.65 0.16 -18.08
N GLY A 39 -34.85 -1.12 -18.39
CA GLY A 39 -34.82 -1.67 -19.75
C GLY A 39 -33.43 -1.73 -20.38
N ALA A 40 -32.37 -1.51 -19.60
CA ALA A 40 -30.98 -1.58 -20.08
C ALA A 40 -30.54 -3.01 -20.42
N ILE A 41 -31.10 -4.01 -19.72
CA ILE A 41 -30.88 -5.44 -19.99
C ILE A 41 -32.21 -6.22 -19.96
N SER A 42 -32.24 -7.39 -20.59
CA SER A 42 -33.38 -8.30 -20.53
C SER A 42 -33.33 -9.19 -19.28
N GLU A 43 -34.47 -9.67 -18.81
CA GLU A 43 -34.54 -10.64 -17.71
C GLU A 43 -33.72 -11.91 -17.98
N LYS A 44 -33.64 -12.33 -19.25
CA LYS A 44 -32.82 -13.47 -19.66
C LYS A 44 -31.34 -13.19 -19.41
N MET A 45 -30.84 -12.02 -19.82
CA MET A 45 -29.45 -11.62 -19.57
C MET A 45 -29.16 -11.48 -18.08
N ALA A 46 -30.09 -10.94 -17.28
CA ALA A 46 -29.94 -10.88 -15.83
C ALA A 46 -29.80 -12.27 -15.20
N LYS A 47 -30.64 -13.24 -15.61
CA LYS A 47 -30.55 -14.63 -15.12
C LYS A 47 -29.26 -15.32 -15.52
N GLU A 48 -28.80 -15.14 -16.76
CA GLU A 48 -27.53 -15.71 -17.25
C GLU A 48 -26.30 -15.15 -16.51
N ASN A 49 -26.41 -13.93 -15.94
CA ASN A 49 -25.33 -13.23 -15.25
C ASN A 49 -25.59 -13.06 -13.74
N ASN A 50 -26.44 -13.90 -13.14
CA ASN A 50 -26.87 -13.82 -11.73
C ASN A 50 -25.70 -13.73 -10.73
N SER A 51 -24.61 -14.43 -10.99
CA SER A 51 -23.47 -14.51 -10.08
C SER A 51 -22.27 -13.70 -10.59
N LEU A 52 -21.68 -12.90 -9.72
CA LEU A 52 -20.39 -12.24 -9.96
C LEU A 52 -19.29 -12.93 -9.14
N ASN A 53 -18.29 -13.46 -9.83
CA ASN A 53 -17.09 -14.03 -9.24
C ASN A 53 -15.99 -12.97 -9.21
N ILE A 54 -15.38 -12.76 -8.05
CA ILE A 54 -14.30 -11.79 -7.87
C ILE A 54 -13.07 -12.47 -7.28
N VAL A 55 -11.91 -12.18 -7.86
CA VAL A 55 -10.59 -12.48 -7.30
C VAL A 55 -9.84 -11.17 -7.10
N GLY A 56 -9.31 -10.97 -5.89
CA GLY A 56 -8.52 -9.80 -5.53
C GLY A 56 -7.02 -10.12 -5.50
N MET A 57 -6.19 -9.21 -6.01
CA MET A 57 -4.75 -9.21 -5.78
C MET A 57 -4.34 -7.87 -5.18
N VAL A 58 -3.50 -7.92 -4.15
CA VAL A 58 -3.11 -6.71 -3.43
C VAL A 58 -1.93 -6.04 -4.13
N GLY A 59 -2.19 -4.87 -4.69
CA GLY A 59 -1.19 -3.97 -5.26
C GLY A 59 -1.09 -2.70 -4.41
N SER A 60 -0.04 -2.61 -3.59
CA SER A 60 0.24 -1.49 -2.71
C SER A 60 1.75 -1.42 -2.47
N ILE A 61 2.29 -0.20 -2.36
CA ILE A 61 3.68 -0.02 -1.93
C ILE A 61 3.81 -0.04 -0.40
N ASP A 62 2.73 0.25 0.31
CA ASP A 62 2.74 0.50 1.75
C ASP A 62 2.86 -0.81 2.57
N ASN A 63 2.57 -1.96 1.96
CA ASN A 63 2.50 -3.28 2.59
C ASN A 63 1.53 -3.33 3.79
N ASP A 64 0.37 -2.70 3.63
CA ASP A 64 -0.60 -2.40 4.68
C ASP A 64 -1.84 -3.32 4.67
N PHE A 65 -1.86 -4.36 3.83
CA PHE A 65 -3.01 -5.25 3.71
C PHE A 65 -2.86 -6.50 4.59
N CYS A 66 -3.76 -6.65 5.56
CA CYS A 66 -3.77 -7.85 6.40
C CYS A 66 -4.18 -9.09 5.59
N GLY A 67 -3.45 -10.20 5.79
CA GLY A 67 -3.68 -11.46 5.08
C GLY A 67 -2.74 -11.73 3.90
N THR A 68 -1.80 -10.82 3.62
CA THR A 68 -0.61 -11.11 2.79
C THR A 68 0.65 -10.70 3.55
N ASP A 69 1.73 -11.46 3.38
CA ASP A 69 3.04 -11.11 3.96
C ASP A 69 3.71 -9.96 3.18
N MET A 70 3.43 -9.88 1.87
CA MET A 70 3.98 -8.87 0.98
C MET A 70 2.96 -8.44 -0.08
N THR A 71 2.84 -7.14 -0.32
CA THR A 71 2.03 -6.57 -1.39
C THR A 71 2.85 -6.35 -2.67
N ILE A 72 2.18 -6.44 -3.82
CA ILE A 72 2.83 -6.14 -5.10
C ILE A 72 3.18 -4.65 -5.12
N GLY A 73 4.48 -4.36 -5.25
CA GLY A 73 5.01 -2.99 -5.34
C GLY A 73 5.86 -2.58 -4.13
N ALA A 74 5.75 -3.25 -2.97
CA ALA A 74 6.51 -2.91 -1.77
C ALA A 74 8.03 -3.00 -2.01
N ASP A 75 8.51 -4.10 -2.57
CA ASP A 75 9.92 -4.31 -2.90
C ASP A 75 10.45 -3.28 -3.93
N THR A 76 9.64 -2.97 -4.95
CA THR A 76 10.00 -1.95 -5.94
C THR A 76 10.12 -0.56 -5.29
N ALA A 77 9.22 -0.22 -4.36
CA ALA A 77 9.29 1.05 -3.62
C ALA A 77 10.52 1.10 -2.71
N LEU A 78 10.82 0.02 -1.97
CA LEU A 78 12.04 -0.10 -1.17
C LEU A 78 13.29 0.10 -2.01
N HIS A 79 13.35 -0.53 -3.18
CA HIS A 79 14.48 -0.38 -4.08
C HIS A 79 14.68 1.09 -4.54
N ARG A 80 13.58 1.83 -4.81
CA ARG A 80 13.67 3.28 -5.10
C ARG A 80 14.17 4.09 -3.90
N ILE A 81 13.75 3.74 -2.68
CA ILE A 81 14.23 4.39 -1.45
C ILE A 81 15.74 4.18 -1.29
N PHE A 82 16.22 2.94 -1.48
CA PHE A 82 17.65 2.63 -1.39
C PHE A 82 18.48 3.37 -2.44
N GLU A 83 18.02 3.45 -3.69
CA GLU A 83 18.71 4.24 -4.71
C GLU A 83 18.84 5.72 -4.31
N ALA A 84 17.79 6.30 -3.72
CA ALA A 84 17.81 7.68 -3.25
C ALA A 84 18.78 7.87 -2.08
N VAL A 85 18.80 6.94 -1.13
CA VAL A 85 19.74 6.92 -0.01
C VAL A 85 21.18 6.82 -0.51
N ASP A 86 21.48 5.86 -1.39
CA ASP A 86 22.84 5.68 -1.92
C ASP A 86 23.35 6.92 -2.66
N ALA A 87 22.47 7.60 -3.39
CA ALA A 87 22.79 8.84 -4.09
C ALA A 87 23.21 9.97 -3.15
N ILE A 88 22.58 10.08 -1.96
CA ILE A 88 22.90 11.14 -0.99
C ILE A 88 24.04 10.76 -0.03
N THR A 89 24.24 9.47 0.26
CA THR A 89 25.22 8.98 1.25
C THR A 89 26.65 9.44 0.96
N THR A 90 27.04 9.48 -0.32
CA THR A 90 28.36 9.97 -0.74
C THR A 90 28.56 11.46 -0.40
N THR A 91 27.50 12.26 -0.50
CA THR A 91 27.53 13.69 -0.18
C THR A 91 27.44 13.95 1.33
N ALA A 92 26.73 13.09 2.06
CA ALA A 92 26.59 13.14 3.51
C ALA A 92 27.94 12.92 4.20
N SER A 93 28.66 11.87 3.81
CA SER A 93 29.96 11.53 4.37
C SER A 93 31.03 12.58 4.07
N SER A 94 31.02 13.16 2.86
CA SER A 94 32.00 14.18 2.45
C SER A 94 31.93 15.48 3.25
N HIS A 95 30.76 15.83 3.79
CA HIS A 95 30.51 17.11 4.47
C HIS A 95 29.98 16.98 5.89
N GLN A 96 29.98 15.77 6.47
CA GLN A 96 29.40 15.48 7.79
C GLN A 96 27.97 16.04 7.93
N ARG A 97 27.13 15.79 6.93
CA ARG A 97 25.74 16.26 6.91
C ARG A 97 24.80 15.18 7.41
N THR A 98 23.86 15.58 8.26
CA THR A 98 22.69 14.77 8.60
C THR A 98 21.58 15.02 7.57
N PHE A 99 20.95 13.95 7.10
CA PHE A 99 19.80 14.01 6.21
C PHE A 99 18.58 13.41 6.91
N VAL A 100 17.43 14.03 6.70
CA VAL A 100 16.13 13.48 7.08
C VAL A 100 15.43 13.08 5.79
N LEU A 101 15.04 11.81 5.68
CA LEU A 101 14.31 11.28 4.52
C LEU A 101 12.87 10.98 4.91
N GLU A 102 11.93 11.63 4.25
CA GLU A 102 10.51 11.29 4.32
C GLU A 102 10.19 10.23 3.27
N VAL A 103 9.60 9.12 3.70
CA VAL A 103 9.21 8.00 2.83
C VAL A 103 7.69 7.81 2.82
N MET A 104 7.19 7.15 1.79
CA MET A 104 5.78 6.73 1.72
C MET A 104 5.48 5.60 2.73
N GLY A 105 4.22 5.18 2.82
CA GLY A 105 3.76 4.22 3.83
C GLY A 105 2.39 4.57 4.39
N ARG A 106 1.92 5.82 4.22
CA ARG A 106 0.66 6.35 4.75
C ARG A 106 0.51 6.12 6.26
N HIS A 107 -0.13 5.01 6.65
CA HIS A 107 -0.38 4.62 8.05
C HIS A 107 0.43 3.38 8.47
N CYS A 108 1.27 2.86 7.57
CA CYS A 108 2.16 1.74 7.81
C CYS A 108 3.62 2.17 7.68
N GLY A 109 4.43 1.87 8.69
CA GLY A 109 5.85 2.13 8.75
C GLY A 109 6.72 1.08 8.10
N TYR A 110 6.16 0.08 7.39
CA TYR A 110 6.92 -1.02 6.80
C TYR A 110 8.07 -0.52 5.91
N LEU A 111 7.79 0.42 4.99
CA LEU A 111 8.81 0.99 4.12
C LEU A 111 9.91 1.71 4.91
N ALA A 112 9.53 2.55 5.88
CA ALA A 112 10.47 3.29 6.72
C ALA A 112 11.35 2.35 7.57
N LEU A 113 10.75 1.33 8.16
CA LEU A 113 11.45 0.35 9.00
C LEU A 113 12.45 -0.48 8.19
N VAL A 114 12.02 -1.05 7.07
CA VAL A 114 12.88 -1.91 6.24
C VAL A 114 13.95 -1.09 5.55
N ALA A 115 13.63 0.10 5.05
CA ALA A 115 14.62 1.00 4.48
C ALA A 115 15.64 1.46 5.54
N GLY A 116 15.19 1.86 6.73
CA GLY A 116 16.07 2.26 7.81
C GLY A 116 17.01 1.13 8.26
N LEU A 117 16.50 -0.10 8.35
CA LEU A 117 17.31 -1.27 8.65
C LEU A 117 18.35 -1.57 7.55
N GLY A 118 17.93 -1.54 6.27
CA GLY A 118 18.82 -1.84 5.15
C GLY A 118 19.86 -0.77 4.87
N ALA A 119 19.52 0.50 5.13
CA ALA A 119 20.40 1.65 4.93
C ALA A 119 21.31 1.93 6.14
N GLY A 120 21.02 1.32 7.29
CA GLY A 120 21.70 1.63 8.55
C GLY A 120 21.38 3.04 9.07
N ALA A 121 20.12 3.44 9.01
CA ALA A 121 19.68 4.73 9.52
C ALA A 121 19.89 4.84 11.04
N ASP A 122 20.36 5.99 11.51
CA ASP A 122 20.59 6.26 12.93
C ASP A 122 19.29 6.28 13.74
N TYR A 123 18.20 6.74 13.12
CA TYR A 123 16.88 6.83 13.74
C TYR A 123 15.78 6.65 12.69
N VAL A 124 14.66 6.02 13.08
CA VAL A 124 13.50 5.80 12.20
C VAL A 124 12.23 6.16 12.95
N PHE A 125 11.34 6.90 12.29
CA PHE A 125 10.00 7.20 12.80
C PHE A 125 8.98 6.30 12.09
N ILE A 126 8.19 5.55 12.86
CA ILE A 126 7.10 4.72 12.33
C ILE A 126 5.80 4.94 13.12
N PRO A 127 4.63 4.93 12.47
CA PRO A 127 3.35 5.12 13.15
C PRO A 127 3.01 3.99 14.12
N GLU A 128 3.53 2.77 13.90
CA GLU A 128 3.30 1.62 14.77
C GLU A 128 4.04 1.71 16.10
N TRP A 129 5.10 2.52 16.16
CA TRP A 129 5.85 2.82 17.38
C TRP A 129 6.04 4.34 17.51
N PRO A 130 5.01 5.06 17.97
CA PRO A 130 5.09 6.50 18.15
C PRO A 130 6.21 6.88 19.11
N VAL A 131 6.86 8.00 18.83
CA VAL A 131 7.91 8.54 19.70
C VAL A 131 7.37 8.87 21.09
N GLN A 132 8.18 8.56 22.10
CA GLN A 132 7.90 8.90 23.49
C GLN A 132 8.45 10.29 23.81
N GLU A 133 8.02 10.86 24.93
CA GLU A 133 8.60 12.10 25.44
C GLU A 133 10.12 11.92 25.67
N GLY A 134 10.94 12.87 25.22
CA GLY A 134 12.40 12.77 25.27
C GLY A 134 13.04 11.99 24.12
N TRP A 135 12.32 11.74 23.02
CA TRP A 135 12.89 11.16 21.80
C TRP A 135 13.99 12.03 21.20
N GLU A 136 13.93 13.35 21.42
CA GLU A 136 14.90 14.32 20.94
C GLU A 136 16.29 14.02 21.52
N GLU A 137 16.38 13.82 22.84
CA GLU A 137 17.63 13.45 23.51
C GLU A 137 18.10 12.07 23.08
N THR A 138 17.19 11.13 22.91
CA THR A 138 17.51 9.76 22.45
C THR A 138 18.13 9.79 21.05
N MET A 139 17.54 10.56 20.14
CA MET A 139 18.03 10.74 18.77
C MET A 139 19.39 11.41 18.77
N CYS A 140 19.56 12.54 19.49
CA CYS A 140 20.85 13.23 19.59
C CYS A 140 21.95 12.31 20.13
N ASN A 141 21.68 11.57 21.20
CA ASN A 141 22.62 10.62 21.80
C ASN A 141 23.01 9.47 20.85
N GLN A 142 22.12 9.05 19.96
CA GLN A 142 22.42 8.03 18.95
C GLN A 142 23.25 8.62 17.82
N SER A 143 22.89 9.79 17.30
CA SER A 143 23.65 10.48 16.25
C SER A 143 25.07 10.83 16.67
N GLU A 144 25.29 11.21 17.93
CA GLU A 144 26.63 11.48 18.46
C GLU A 144 27.50 10.21 18.54
N LYS A 145 26.91 9.05 18.86
CA LYS A 145 27.62 7.77 18.90
C LYS A 145 28.02 7.27 17.51
N SER A 146 27.20 7.52 16.50
CA SER A 146 27.49 7.10 15.12
C SER A 146 28.57 7.95 14.43
N GLN A 147 28.90 9.13 14.98
CA GLN A 147 29.94 10.02 14.47
C GLN A 147 31.34 9.79 15.08
N GLY A 148 31.45 8.97 16.13
CA GLY A 148 32.71 8.62 16.80
C GLY A 148 33.29 7.29 16.34
#